data_AF-L0DHS4-F1
#
_entry.id   AF-L0DHS4-F1
#
_cell.length_a   1.000
_cell.length_b   1.000
_cell.length_c   1.000
_cell.angle_alpha   90.00
_cell.angle_beta   90.00
_cell.angle_gamma   90.00
#
_symmetry.space_group_name_H-M   'P 1'
#
loop_
_entity.id
_entity.type
_entity.pdbx_description
1 polymer ?
#
loop_
_entity_poly.entity_id
_entity_poly.type
_entity_poly.pdbx_seq_one_letter_code
_entity_poly.pdbx_strand_id
1 'polypeptide(L)'
;MVLEHSDAIEVRRSPGRGRGVFARRLIREGEVIERVPVLVVPIDELKQGSAWTSLGHYCFLWSKDTVALALGYGSLYNHSFRPNARYDDRGQRTKVFTSLRDIEPGEEITVNYNGDPDDDSAVGFAVVEAKGDGDQPGRSPKTARKKQP
;
A
#
# COMPACT_ATOMS: atom_id res chain seq x y z
N MET A 1 0.10 23.75 -1.99
CA MET A 1 0.91 22.52 -2.12
C MET A 1 0.79 22.07 -3.56
N VAL A 2 1.92 21.88 -4.26
CA VAL A 2 1.92 21.33 -5.62
C VAL A 2 2.02 19.81 -5.53
N LEU A 3 1.31 19.10 -6.40
CA LEU A 3 1.35 17.65 -6.52
C LEU A 3 2.03 17.31 -7.84
N GLU A 4 3.17 16.64 -7.76
CA GLU A 4 4.01 16.29 -8.91
C GLU A 4 4.21 14.79 -8.96
N HIS A 5 4.43 14.26 -10.17
CA HIS A 5 4.74 12.86 -10.33
C HIS A 5 6.14 12.56 -9.77
N SER A 6 6.27 11.46 -9.03
CA SER A 6 7.57 11.05 -8.48
C SER A 6 8.43 10.41 -9.56
N ASP A 7 9.65 10.90 -9.72
CA ASP A 7 10.67 10.31 -10.60
C ASP A 7 11.35 9.09 -9.96
N ALA A 8 11.13 8.87 -8.67
CA ALA A 8 11.77 7.82 -7.87
C ALA A 8 11.16 6.43 -8.08
N ILE A 9 9.99 6.35 -8.71
CA ILE A 9 9.19 5.11 -8.79
C ILE A 9 8.67 4.84 -10.19
N GLU A 10 8.34 3.58 -10.45
CA GLU A 10 7.66 3.13 -11.65
C GLU A 10 6.69 1.98 -11.34
N VAL A 11 5.74 1.74 -12.25
CA VAL A 11 4.81 0.61 -12.15
C VAL A 11 5.32 -0.53 -13.02
N ARG A 12 5.43 -1.72 -12.42
CA ARG A 12 5.79 -2.96 -13.13
C ARG A 12 4.81 -4.07 -12.77
N ARG A 13 4.94 -5.21 -13.44
CA ARG A 13 4.20 -6.42 -13.07
C ARG A 13 4.84 -7.05 -11.83
N SER A 14 4.06 -7.22 -10.77
CA SER A 14 4.46 -7.97 -9.57
C SER A 14 3.96 -9.42 -9.67
N PRO A 15 4.84 -10.44 -9.64
CA PRO A 15 4.45 -11.84 -9.76
C PRO A 15 3.41 -12.25 -8.72
N GLY A 16 2.26 -12.75 -9.17
CA GLY A 16 1.16 -13.20 -8.30
C GLY A 16 0.32 -12.08 -7.66
N ARG A 17 0.69 -10.81 -7.87
CA ARG A 17 0.04 -9.63 -7.22
C ARG A 17 -0.45 -8.59 -8.23
N GLY A 18 -0.21 -8.82 -9.53
CA GLY A 18 -0.71 -7.96 -10.59
C GLY A 18 0.26 -6.82 -10.90
N ARG A 19 -0.14 -5.58 -10.64
CA ARG A 19 0.72 -4.39 -10.75
C ARG A 19 1.32 -4.10 -9.39
N GLY A 20 2.54 -3.59 -9.36
CA GLY A 20 3.20 -3.10 -8.15
C GLY A 20 4.01 -1.86 -8.46
N VAL A 21 4.32 -1.09 -7.41
CA VAL A 21 5.18 0.09 -7.48
C VAL A 21 6.59 -0.32 -7.10
N PHE A 22 7.58 0.06 -7.90
CA PHE A 22 8.97 -0.31 -7.74
C PHE A 22 9.85 0.92 -7.70
N ALA A 23 10.91 0.87 -6.88
CA ALA A 23 11.91 1.94 -6.82
C ALA A 23 12.76 1.99 -8.10
N ARG A 24 12.96 3.18 -8.67
CA ARG A 24 13.85 3.45 -9.82
C ARG A 24 15.27 3.81 -9.40
N ARG A 25 15.40 4.35 -8.20
CA ARG A 25 16.64 4.75 -7.55
C ARG A 25 16.58 4.36 -6.08
N LEU A 26 17.69 4.49 -5.37
CA LEU A 26 17.70 4.43 -3.92
C LEU A 26 16.73 5.48 -3.36
N ILE A 27 15.81 5.03 -2.52
CA ILE A 27 14.91 5.87 -1.72
C ILE A 27 15.35 5.72 -0.28
N ARG A 28 15.76 6.81 0.36
CA ARG A 28 16.29 6.75 1.74
C ARG A 28 15.17 6.58 2.76
N GLU A 29 15.48 6.04 3.93
CA GLU A 29 14.56 6.02 5.07
C GLU A 29 13.97 7.41 5.35
N GLY A 30 12.65 7.48 5.54
CA GLY A 30 11.93 8.72 5.83
C GLY A 30 11.70 9.62 4.61
N GLU A 31 12.20 9.26 3.43
CA GLU A 31 11.95 9.99 2.20
C GLU A 31 10.48 9.88 1.77
N VAL A 32 9.88 11.00 1.38
CA VAL A 32 8.54 11.00 0.79
C VAL A 32 8.64 10.52 -0.64
N ILE A 33 8.06 9.35 -0.89
CA ILE A 33 8.07 8.64 -2.17
C ILE A 33 7.16 9.36 -3.16
N GLU A 34 5.91 9.63 -2.75
CA GLU A 34 4.97 10.43 -3.54
C GLU A 34 3.88 11.06 -2.68
N ARG A 35 3.25 12.11 -3.22
CA ARG A 35 2.05 12.76 -2.68
C ARG A 35 0.98 12.71 -3.74
N VAL A 36 -0.13 12.04 -3.44
CA VAL A 36 -1.19 11.84 -4.42
C VAL A 36 -2.50 12.45 -3.95
N PRO A 37 -3.26 13.09 -4.85
CA PRO A 37 -4.61 13.51 -4.53
C PRO A 37 -5.50 12.27 -4.38
N VAL A 38 -6.50 12.37 -3.50
CA VAL A 38 -7.50 11.30 -3.35
C VAL A 38 -8.88 11.74 -3.81
N LEU A 39 -9.59 10.82 -4.47
CA LEU A 39 -11.02 10.93 -4.69
C LEU A 39 -11.73 10.21 -3.54
N VAL A 40 -12.48 10.97 -2.74
CA VAL A 40 -13.25 10.42 -1.61
C VAL A 40 -14.66 10.14 -2.08
N VAL A 41 -15.12 8.89 -1.89
CA VAL A 41 -16.45 8.43 -2.27
C VAL A 41 -17.13 7.68 -1.12
N PRO A 42 -18.47 7.66 -1.05
CA PRO A 42 -19.20 6.82 -0.12
C PRO A 42 -18.88 5.34 -0.31
N ILE A 43 -18.78 4.60 0.80
CA ILE A 43 -18.54 3.15 0.76
C ILE A 43 -19.62 2.40 -0.03
N ASP A 44 -20.87 2.84 0.09
CA ASP A 44 -22.02 2.17 -0.52
C ASP A 44 -21.99 2.21 -2.06
N GLU A 45 -21.30 3.18 -2.67
CA GLU A 45 -21.10 3.22 -4.12
C GLU A 45 -20.15 2.12 -4.61
N LEU A 46 -19.28 1.61 -3.72
CA LEU A 46 -18.25 0.63 -4.05
C LEU A 46 -18.54 -0.76 -3.50
N LYS A 47 -19.70 -0.98 -2.88
CA LYS A 47 -20.17 -2.27 -2.39
C LYS A 47 -21.36 -2.79 -3.19
N GLN A 48 -21.39 -4.11 -3.35
CA GLN A 48 -22.55 -4.86 -3.83
C GLN A 48 -22.90 -5.89 -2.76
N GLY A 49 -23.82 -5.54 -1.86
CA GLY A 49 -24.06 -6.31 -0.64
C GLY A 49 -22.83 -6.33 0.27
N SER A 50 -22.34 -7.52 0.61
CA SER A 50 -21.12 -7.69 1.41
C SER A 50 -19.82 -7.68 0.59
N ALA A 51 -19.91 -7.69 -0.74
CA ALA A 51 -18.76 -7.75 -1.62
C ALA A 51 -18.29 -6.36 -2.06
N TRP A 52 -16.98 -6.18 -2.20
CA TRP A 52 -16.39 -5.01 -2.84
C TRP A 52 -16.48 -5.14 -4.36
N THR A 53 -16.69 -4.01 -5.03
CA THR A 53 -16.48 -3.90 -6.47
C THR A 53 -14.99 -3.96 -6.82
N SER A 54 -14.68 -4.15 -8.11
CA SER A 54 -13.29 -4.09 -8.59
C SER A 54 -12.59 -2.78 -8.20
N LEU A 55 -13.31 -1.65 -8.18
CA LEU A 55 -12.77 -0.36 -7.75
C LEU A 55 -12.60 -0.28 -6.22
N GLY A 56 -13.48 -0.91 -5.46
CA GLY A 56 -13.38 -1.00 -4.00
C GLY A 56 -12.06 -1.62 -3.52
N HIS A 57 -11.50 -2.56 -4.27
CA HIS A 57 -10.20 -3.17 -3.96
C HIS A 57 -8.98 -2.23 -4.09
N TYR A 58 -9.17 -1.04 -4.67
CA TYR A 58 -8.13 -0.02 -4.81
C TYR A 58 -8.26 1.11 -3.76
N CYS A 59 -9.28 1.07 -2.92
CA CYS A 59 -9.59 2.19 -2.04
C CYS A 59 -9.08 1.99 -0.60
N PHE A 60 -8.70 3.09 0.03
CA PHE A 60 -8.30 3.16 1.43
C PHE A 60 -9.49 3.58 2.28
N LEU A 61 -9.62 3.05 3.49
CA LEU A 61 -10.58 3.61 4.45
C LEU A 61 -10.22 5.08 4.71
N TRP A 62 -11.20 5.99 4.64
CA TRP A 62 -10.99 7.42 4.83
C TRP A 62 -11.77 7.96 6.02
N SER A 63 -13.00 7.51 6.19
CA SER A 63 -13.81 7.72 7.38
C SER A 63 -14.70 6.49 7.62
N LYS A 64 -15.58 6.55 8.62
CA LYS A 64 -16.53 5.47 8.90
C LYS A 64 -17.34 5.05 7.67
N ASP A 65 -17.75 6.02 6.84
CA ASP A 65 -18.71 5.80 5.75
C ASP A 65 -18.11 6.14 4.37
N THR A 66 -16.84 6.51 4.30
CA THR A 66 -16.17 6.90 3.05
C THR A 66 -14.84 6.19 2.86
N VAL A 67 -14.49 5.99 1.60
CA VAL A 67 -13.19 5.49 1.18
C VAL A 67 -12.54 6.46 0.20
N ALA A 68 -11.22 6.39 0.11
CA ALA A 68 -10.39 7.21 -0.73
C ALA A 68 -9.71 6.36 -1.80
N LEU A 69 -10.01 6.64 -3.07
CA LEU A 69 -9.21 6.17 -4.18
C LEU A 69 -7.98 7.08 -4.30
N ALA A 70 -6.78 6.52 -4.10
CA ALA A 70 -5.55 7.27 -4.28
C ALA A 70 -5.19 7.29 -5.77
N LEU A 71 -5.15 8.49 -6.34
CA LEU A 71 -4.74 8.71 -7.73
C LEU A 71 -3.22 8.55 -7.84
N GLY A 72 -2.60 9.04 -8.91
CA GLY A 72 -1.17 8.77 -9.16
C GLY A 72 -0.92 7.26 -9.15
N TYR A 73 0.06 6.79 -8.37
CA TYR A 73 0.28 5.36 -8.15
C TYR A 73 -0.18 4.87 -6.77
N GLY A 74 -0.82 5.72 -5.96
CA GLY A 74 -1.11 5.41 -4.55
C GLY A 74 -1.96 4.16 -4.34
N SER A 75 -2.92 3.89 -5.23
CA SER A 75 -3.73 2.68 -5.17
C SER A 75 -3.06 1.44 -5.78
N LEU A 76 -1.81 1.53 -6.26
CA LEU A 76 -1.07 0.43 -6.87
C LEU A 76 0.00 -0.19 -5.96
N TYR A 77 0.23 0.36 -4.76
CA TYR A 77 1.13 -0.23 -3.77
C TYR A 77 0.49 -1.51 -3.22
N ASN A 78 1.21 -2.62 -3.30
CA ASN A 78 0.71 -3.90 -2.80
C ASN A 78 0.88 -4.05 -1.29
N HIS A 79 0.10 -4.96 -0.71
CA HIS A 79 0.11 -5.28 0.71
C HIS A 79 1.28 -6.18 1.13
N SER A 80 2.02 -5.80 2.17
CA SER A 80 2.91 -6.71 2.92
C SER A 80 2.69 -6.52 4.43
N PHE A 81 2.88 -7.60 5.21
CA PHE A 81 3.00 -7.51 6.68
C PHE A 81 4.41 -7.09 7.14
N ARG A 82 5.34 -6.94 6.19
CA ARG A 82 6.68 -6.38 6.39
C ARG A 82 6.89 -5.18 5.47
N PRO A 83 6.01 -4.18 5.52
CA PRO A 83 6.04 -3.10 4.55
C PRO A 83 7.35 -2.31 4.66
N ASN A 84 7.83 -1.80 3.53
CA ASN A 84 8.97 -0.89 3.46
C ASN A 84 8.53 0.58 3.26
N ALA A 85 7.23 0.84 3.17
CA ALA A 85 6.64 2.18 3.18
C ALA A 85 5.36 2.23 4.03
N ARG A 86 5.04 3.44 4.53
CA ARG A 86 3.76 3.77 5.16
C ARG A 86 3.03 4.82 4.35
N TYR A 87 1.75 5.01 4.65
CA TYR A 87 0.98 6.13 4.13
C TYR A 87 0.33 6.93 5.26
N ASP A 88 0.20 8.23 5.04
CA ASP A 88 -0.44 9.17 5.95
C ASP A 88 -1.45 10.02 5.19
N ASP A 89 -2.58 10.33 5.82
CA ASP A 89 -3.52 11.34 5.32
C ASP A 89 -3.06 12.73 5.77
N ARG A 90 -2.90 13.65 4.82
CA ARG A 90 -2.41 15.02 5.06
C ARG A 90 -3.25 16.06 4.34
N GLY A 91 -3.49 17.19 5.01
CA GLY A 91 -4.15 18.37 4.43
C GLY A 91 -5.55 18.08 3.87
N GLN A 92 -5.93 18.80 2.80
CA GLN A 92 -7.22 18.62 2.14
C GLN A 92 -7.13 17.54 1.04
N ARG A 93 -7.32 16.26 1.43
CA ARG A 93 -7.45 15.11 0.51
C ARG A 93 -6.16 14.75 -0.24
N THR A 94 -5.06 14.64 0.50
CA THR A 94 -3.79 14.10 -0.03
C THR A 94 -3.35 12.90 0.79
N LYS A 95 -2.90 11.85 0.10
CA LYS A 95 -2.25 10.70 0.71
C LYS A 95 -0.74 10.78 0.43
N VAL A 96 0.06 10.61 1.48
CA VAL A 96 1.53 10.76 1.43
C VAL A 96 2.16 9.42 1.71
N PHE A 97 2.97 8.91 0.78
CA PHE A 97 3.69 7.65 0.94
C PHE A 97 5.13 7.96 1.36
N THR A 98 5.59 7.37 2.46
CA THR A 98 6.91 7.62 3.04
C THR A 98 7.62 6.30 3.31
N SER A 99 8.90 6.20 2.96
CA SER A 99 9.70 5.01 3.22
C SER A 99 9.91 4.80 4.73
N LEU A 100 9.96 3.53 5.13
CA LEU A 100 10.24 3.07 6.51
C LEU A 100 11.67 2.60 6.71
N ARG A 101 12.40 2.40 5.60
CA ARG A 101 13.81 2.02 5.54
C ARG A 101 14.36 2.49 4.19
N ASP A 102 15.66 2.33 3.99
CA ASP A 102 16.23 2.41 2.63
C ASP A 102 15.59 1.36 1.72
N ILE A 103 15.27 1.75 0.48
CA ILE A 103 14.69 0.89 -0.56
C ILE A 103 15.58 0.97 -1.80
N GLU A 104 16.17 -0.14 -2.19
CA GLU A 104 17.10 -0.23 -3.31
C GLU A 104 16.40 -0.15 -4.68
N PRO A 105 17.09 0.30 -5.74
CA PRO A 105 16.55 0.27 -7.10
C PRO A 105 16.06 -1.14 -7.48
N GLY A 106 14.82 -1.22 -7.95
CA GLY A 106 14.18 -2.46 -8.37
C GLY A 106 13.45 -3.21 -7.27
N GLU A 107 13.55 -2.81 -5.99
CA GLU A 107 12.69 -3.34 -4.92
C GLU A 107 11.23 -2.93 -5.11
N GLU A 108 10.30 -3.84 -4.78
CA GLU A 108 8.87 -3.50 -4.73
C GLU A 108 8.58 -2.70 -3.45
N ILE A 109 7.89 -1.59 -3.60
CA ILE A 109 7.43 -0.77 -2.50
C ILE A 109 6.05 -1.28 -2.08
N THR A 110 5.94 -1.64 -0.80
CA THR A 110 4.73 -2.23 -0.22
C THR A 110 4.30 -1.49 1.04
N VAL A 111 3.01 -1.52 1.30
CA VAL A 111 2.37 -0.88 2.46
C VAL A 111 1.55 -1.91 3.24
N ASN A 112 1.18 -1.59 4.48
CA ASN A 112 0.23 -2.41 5.22
C ASN A 112 -1.21 -1.92 4.93
N TYR A 113 -2.10 -2.81 4.48
CA TYR A 113 -3.47 -2.43 4.14
C TYR A 113 -4.34 -2.17 5.37
N ASN A 114 -3.90 -2.60 6.55
CA ASN A 114 -4.52 -2.26 7.83
C ASN A 114 -4.24 -0.79 8.25
N GLY A 115 -3.36 -0.09 7.54
CA GLY A 115 -2.99 1.30 7.82
C GLY A 115 -1.77 1.40 8.71
N ASP A 116 -1.80 0.74 9.86
CA ASP A 116 -0.64 0.65 10.75
C ASP A 116 0.39 -0.34 10.15
N PRO A 117 1.66 0.08 9.91
CA PRO A 117 2.71 -0.82 9.44
C PRO A 117 2.93 -2.05 10.30
N ASP A 118 2.62 -1.98 11.60
CA ASP A 118 2.82 -3.07 12.56
C ASP A 118 1.57 -3.92 12.83
N ASP A 119 0.42 -3.63 12.18
CA ASP A 119 -0.81 -4.40 12.37
C ASP A 119 -0.81 -5.70 11.55
N ASP A 120 -0.74 -6.82 12.27
CA ASP A 120 -0.74 -8.18 11.74
C ASP A 120 -2.15 -8.79 11.57
N SER A 121 -3.21 -7.99 11.68
CA SER A 121 -4.57 -8.45 11.50
C SER A 121 -4.76 -9.04 10.09
N ALA A 122 -5.44 -10.18 10.03
CA ALA A 122 -5.65 -10.87 8.76
C ALA A 122 -6.47 -10.01 7.79
N VAL A 123 -5.96 -9.87 6.56
CA VAL A 123 -6.67 -9.24 5.46
C VAL A 123 -7.58 -10.26 4.75
N GLY A 124 -8.58 -9.79 4.01
CA GLY A 124 -9.59 -10.62 3.35
C GLY A 124 -9.10 -11.48 2.16
N PHE A 125 -7.80 -11.70 2.03
CA PHE A 125 -7.17 -12.45 0.94
C PHE A 125 -5.88 -13.15 1.39
N ALA A 126 -5.43 -14.13 0.62
CA ALA A 126 -4.14 -14.79 0.86
C ALA A 126 -2.98 -13.86 0.45
N VAL A 127 -2.07 -13.57 1.38
CA VAL A 127 -0.93 -12.69 1.14
C VAL A 127 0.20 -13.45 0.44
N VAL A 128 0.75 -12.84 -0.60
CA VAL A 128 1.95 -13.29 -1.33
C VAL A 128 3.05 -12.27 -1.07
N GLU A 129 4.11 -12.67 -0.37
CA GLU A 129 5.27 -11.82 -0.11
C GLU A 129 6.26 -11.88 -1.27
N ALA A 130 6.95 -10.77 -1.56
CA ALA A 130 7.92 -10.72 -2.64
C ALA A 130 9.18 -11.56 -2.31
N LYS A 131 9.69 -12.31 -3.30
CA LYS A 131 10.98 -13.00 -3.18
C LYS A 131 12.10 -11.97 -3.26
N GLY A 132 12.58 -11.50 -2.11
CA GLY A 132 13.57 -10.44 -2.02
C GLY A 132 13.69 -9.80 -0.64
N ASP A 133 12.75 -10.08 0.27
CA ASP A 133 12.88 -9.73 1.69
C ASP A 133 13.99 -10.58 2.33
N GLY A 134 15.24 -10.23 2.01
CA GLY A 134 16.42 -10.69 2.72
C GLY A 134 16.23 -10.44 4.20
N ASP A 135 16.47 -11.51 4.96
CA ASP A 135 16.58 -11.60 6.41
C ASP A 135 16.83 -10.25 7.11
N GLN A 136 15.76 -9.53 7.47
CA GLN A 136 15.92 -8.48 8.47
C GLN A 136 16.13 -9.18 9.82
N PRO A 137 17.23 -8.91 10.54
CA PRO A 137 17.46 -9.49 11.84
C PRO A 137 16.36 -9.01 12.80
N GLY A 138 15.52 -9.93 13.29
CA GLY A 138 14.62 -9.69 14.41
C GLY A 138 13.11 -9.87 14.18
N ARG A 139 12.63 -10.22 12.97
CA ARG A 139 11.21 -10.55 12.77
C ARG A 139 11.03 -11.92 12.13
N SER A 140 10.55 -12.87 12.93
CA SER A 140 10.15 -14.22 12.50
C SER A 140 9.11 -14.15 11.37
N PRO A 141 9.06 -15.16 10.47
CA PRO A 141 8.02 -15.24 9.44
C PRO A 141 6.64 -15.23 10.08
N LYS A 142 5.85 -14.17 9.84
CA LYS A 142 4.48 -14.06 10.34
C LYS A 142 3.56 -14.76 9.34
N THR A 143 3.13 -15.98 9.66
CA THR A 143 2.21 -16.73 8.82
C THR A 143 0.80 -16.17 8.96
N ALA A 144 0.12 -15.95 7.83
CA ALA A 144 -1.31 -15.70 7.82
C ALA A 144 -2.02 -16.85 8.55
N ARG A 145 -2.53 -16.58 9.76
CA ARG A 145 -3.34 -17.56 10.49
C ARG A 145 -4.64 -17.77 9.72
N LYS A 146 -4.76 -18.89 8.99
CA LYS A 146 -6.06 -19.40 8.55
C LYS A 146 -6.89 -19.70 9.80
N LYS A 147 -7.96 -18.94 10.03
CA LYS A 147 -9.02 -19.41 10.92
C LYS A 147 -9.67 -20.61 10.24
N GLN A 148 -9.52 -21.79 10.84
CA GLN A 148 -10.40 -22.94 10.57
C GLN A 148 -11.83 -22.61 11.06
N PRO A 149 -12.85 -23.21 10.43
CA PRO A 149 -14.26 -22.79 10.55
C PRO A 149 -14.82 -22.84 11.97
#